data_AF-A0A434F3L7-F1
#
_entry.id   AF-A0A434F3L7-F1
#
_cell.length_a   1.000
_cell.length_b   1.000
_cell.length_c   1.000
_cell.angle_alpha   90.00
_cell.angle_beta   90.00
_cell.angle_gamma   90.00
#
_symmetry.space_group_name_H-M   'P 1'
#
loop_
_entity.id
_entity.type
_entity.pdbx_description
1 polymer ?
#
loop_
_entity_poly.entity_id
_entity_poly.type
_entity_poly.pdbx_seq_one_letter_code
_entity_poly.pdbx_strand_id
1 'polypeptide(L)'
;MNYRHAYHAGNFADVVKHAVLARLVEYLKQKDKAFRVIDTHAGVGRYDLASVEAGKTGEWHGGIGRLTEATLERQAAALLQPYLEAVRAQNPDGGLEHYPGSPLIVRHLLRNQDRLT
;
A
#
# COMPACT_ATOMS: atom_id res chain seq x y z
N MET A 1 -14.73 -9.67 -15.94
CA MET A 1 -13.62 -8.73 -16.20
C MET A 1 -12.33 -9.54 -16.24
N ASN A 2 -11.48 -9.39 -17.25
CA ASN A 2 -10.28 -10.23 -17.44
C ASN A 2 -9.03 -9.69 -16.71
N TYR A 3 -9.02 -8.41 -16.33
CA TYR A 3 -7.94 -7.83 -15.54
C TYR A 3 -8.02 -8.29 -14.08
N ARG A 4 -6.91 -8.80 -13.55
CA ARG A 4 -6.74 -9.12 -12.14
C ARG A 4 -5.51 -8.41 -11.61
N HIS A 5 -5.69 -7.58 -10.60
CA HIS A 5 -4.57 -6.81 -10.04
C HIS A 5 -3.54 -7.69 -9.31
N ALA A 6 -3.90 -8.92 -8.93
CA ALA A 6 -2.98 -9.88 -8.31
C ALA A 6 -1.71 -10.17 -9.14
N TYR A 7 -1.77 -10.05 -10.47
CA TYR A 7 -0.60 -10.19 -11.35
C TYR A 7 0.38 -9.00 -11.27
N HIS A 8 -0.05 -7.88 -10.70
CA HIS A 8 0.71 -6.61 -10.71
C HIS A 8 0.89 -6.01 -9.31
N ALA A 9 0.33 -6.67 -8.29
CA ALA A 9 0.31 -6.15 -6.93
C ALA A 9 1.73 -5.89 -6.44
N GLY A 10 1.99 -4.66 -5.98
CA GLY A 10 3.29 -4.28 -5.43
C GLY A 10 4.35 -3.94 -6.47
N ASN A 11 3.99 -3.83 -7.75
CA ASN A 11 4.90 -3.32 -8.77
C ASN A 11 5.28 -1.83 -8.55
N PHE A 12 6.14 -1.28 -9.40
CA PHE A 12 6.59 0.12 -9.27
C PHE A 12 5.44 1.14 -9.33
N ALA A 13 4.39 0.87 -10.12
CA ALA A 13 3.26 1.77 -10.25
C ALA A 13 2.44 1.80 -8.95
N ASP A 14 2.24 0.66 -8.32
CA ASP A 14 1.64 0.54 -7.00
C ASP A 14 2.46 1.26 -5.94
N VAL A 15 3.79 1.13 -5.95
CA VAL A 15 4.67 1.87 -5.04
C VAL A 15 4.45 3.38 -5.14
N VAL A 16 4.46 3.94 -6.35
CA VAL A 16 4.23 5.39 -6.54
C VAL A 16 2.82 5.78 -6.11
N LYS A 17 1.81 5.04 -6.57
CA LYS A 17 0.38 5.28 -6.27
C LYS A 17 0.13 5.30 -4.77
N HIS A 18 0.63 4.28 -4.06
CA HIS A 18 0.37 4.10 -2.64
C HIS A 18 1.22 5.01 -1.74
N ALA A 19 2.44 5.36 -2.16
CA ALA A 19 3.22 6.41 -1.49
C ALA A 19 2.48 7.76 -1.53
N VAL A 20 1.97 8.16 -2.69
CA VAL A 20 1.20 9.40 -2.84
C VAL A 20 -0.10 9.33 -2.03
N LEU A 21 -0.84 8.23 -2.13
CA LEU A 21 -2.08 8.02 -1.36
C LEU A 21 -1.85 8.18 0.15
N ALA A 22 -0.82 7.53 0.70
CA ALA A 22 -0.49 7.61 2.11
C ALA A 22 -0.17 9.07 2.54
N ARG A 23 0.56 9.82 1.71
CA ARG A 23 0.84 11.24 1.97
C ARG A 23 -0.40 12.11 1.93
N LEU A 24 -1.32 11.86 0.99
CA LEU A 24 -2.60 12.58 0.92
C LEU A 24 -3.46 12.33 2.17
N VAL A 25 -3.54 11.09 2.64
CA VAL A 25 -4.28 10.75 3.86
C VAL A 25 -3.65 11.43 5.08
N GLU A 26 -2.32 11.37 5.24
CA GLU A 26 -1.62 12.07 6.31
C GLU A 26 -1.81 13.59 6.26
N TYR A 27 -1.85 14.17 5.07
CA TYR A 27 -2.09 15.60 4.90
C TYR A 27 -3.52 15.98 5.34
N LEU A 28 -4.54 15.21 4.94
CA LEU A 28 -5.93 15.48 5.32
C LEU A 28 -6.15 15.38 6.84
N LYS A 29 -5.39 14.52 7.54
CA LYS A 29 -5.42 14.38 9.00
C LYS A 29 -4.96 15.63 9.76
N GLN A 30 -4.26 16.58 9.12
CA GLN A 30 -3.82 17.83 9.75
C GLN A 30 -5.00 18.71 10.20
N LYS A 31 -6.18 18.51 9.61
CA LYS A 31 -7.42 19.13 10.07
C LYS A 31 -8.17 18.18 10.99
N ASP A 32 -8.59 18.68 12.15
CA ASP A 32 -9.48 17.94 13.05
C ASP A 32 -10.95 18.01 12.61
N LYS A 33 -11.18 17.67 11.33
CA LYS A 33 -12.50 17.36 10.79
C LYS A 33 -12.40 16.02 10.08
N ALA A 34 -13.45 15.22 10.20
CA ALA A 34 -13.54 13.96 9.47
C ALA A 34 -13.48 14.19 7.95
N PHE A 35 -12.85 13.26 7.24
CA PHE A 35 -12.91 13.17 5.78
C PHE A 35 -13.34 11.78 5.32
N ARG A 36 -13.69 11.67 4.04
CA ARG A 36 -14.04 10.40 3.40
C ARG A 36 -13.09 10.10 2.26
N VAL A 37 -12.61 8.86 2.20
CA VAL A 37 -11.94 8.30 1.03
C VAL A 37 -12.94 7.45 0.27
N ILE A 38 -13.03 7.66 -1.05
CA ILE A 38 -13.88 6.90 -1.95
C ILE A 38 -12.96 6.15 -2.91
N ASP A 39 -12.88 4.83 -2.78
CA ASP A 39 -12.03 3.97 -3.61
C ASP A 39 -12.87 3.27 -4.67
N THR A 40 -12.98 3.92 -5.83
CA THR A 40 -13.87 3.47 -6.92
C THR A 40 -13.46 2.12 -7.52
N HIS A 41 -12.20 1.72 -7.38
CA HIS A 41 -11.63 0.50 -7.95
C HIS A 41 -10.73 -0.20 -6.91
N ALA A 42 -11.30 -0.46 -5.74
CA ALA A 42 -10.63 -0.99 -4.54
C ALA A 42 -9.89 -2.34 -4.71
N GLY A 43 -10.26 -3.13 -5.72
CA GLY A 43 -9.74 -4.50 -5.88
C GLY A 43 -10.10 -5.39 -4.69
N VAL A 44 -9.23 -6.34 -4.36
CA VAL A 44 -9.50 -7.32 -3.28
C VAL A 44 -8.92 -6.91 -1.90
N GLY A 45 -8.30 -5.73 -1.81
CA GLY A 45 -7.74 -5.19 -0.58
C GLY A 45 -6.38 -5.78 -0.17
N ARG A 46 -6.21 -7.11 -0.13
CA ARG A 46 -4.92 -7.77 0.16
C ARG A 46 -4.55 -8.75 -0.95
N TYR A 47 -3.28 -8.78 -1.30
CA TYR A 47 -2.73 -9.66 -2.33
C TYR A 47 -1.65 -10.56 -1.71
N ASP A 48 -1.73 -11.86 -2.00
CA ASP A 48 -0.71 -12.84 -1.66
C ASP A 48 0.38 -12.84 -2.75
N LEU A 49 1.61 -12.49 -2.38
CA LEU A 49 2.76 -12.38 -3.28
C LEU A 49 3.40 -13.74 -3.58
N ALA A 50 3.02 -14.80 -2.85
CA ALA A 50 3.35 -16.19 -3.13
C ALA A 50 2.29 -16.88 -4.02
N SER A 51 1.20 -16.17 -4.38
CA SER A 51 0.15 -16.71 -5.24
C SER A 51 0.65 -17.05 -6.66
N VAL A 52 -0.09 -17.93 -7.34
CA VAL A 52 0.19 -18.30 -8.74
C VAL A 52 0.17 -17.07 -9.66
N GLU A 53 -0.75 -16.14 -9.46
CA GLU A 53 -0.82 -14.90 -10.22
C GLU A 53 0.42 -14.02 -10.05
N ALA A 54 0.85 -13.79 -8.79
CA ALA A 54 2.04 -13.00 -8.50
C ALA A 54 3.32 -13.69 -9.02
N GLY A 55 3.41 -15.02 -8.90
CA GLY A 55 4.55 -15.80 -9.37
C GLY A 55 4.70 -15.82 -10.90
N LYS A 56 3.62 -15.63 -11.67
CA LYS A 56 3.67 -15.59 -13.14
C LYS A 56 4.39 -14.36 -13.70
N THR A 57 4.37 -13.23 -12.96
CA THR A 57 4.99 -11.97 -13.43
C THR A 57 6.18 -11.57 -12.56
N GLY A 58 6.11 -11.82 -11.25
CA GLY A 58 7.12 -11.43 -10.28
C GLY A 58 7.33 -9.92 -10.16
N GLU A 59 6.40 -9.08 -10.64
CA GLU A 59 6.62 -7.63 -10.74
C GLU A 59 6.92 -6.95 -9.39
N TRP A 60 6.39 -7.51 -8.29
CA TRP A 60 6.58 -6.96 -6.96
C TRP A 60 8.05 -6.93 -6.51
N HIS A 61 8.88 -7.87 -6.99
CA HIS A 61 10.31 -7.88 -6.69
C HIS A 61 10.95 -6.56 -7.12
N GLY A 62 10.65 -6.07 -8.33
CA GLY A 62 11.16 -4.81 -8.86
C GLY A 62 10.51 -3.55 -8.27
N GLY A 63 9.40 -3.70 -7.55
CA GLY A 63 8.65 -2.63 -6.91
C GLY A 63 8.86 -2.62 -5.40
N ILE A 64 7.84 -3.06 -4.66
CA ILE A 64 7.85 -3.02 -3.19
C ILE A 64 8.97 -3.87 -2.58
N GLY A 65 9.33 -5.00 -3.19
CA GLY A 65 10.43 -5.85 -2.70
C GLY A 65 11.76 -5.09 -2.62
N ARG A 66 12.16 -4.44 -3.73
CA ARG A 66 13.33 -3.55 -3.75
C ARG A 66 13.24 -2.41 -2.75
N LEU A 67 12.05 -1.83 -2.58
CA LEU A 67 11.89 -0.69 -1.65
C LEU A 67 12.02 -1.11 -0.19
N THR A 68 11.51 -2.28 0.20
CA THR A 68 11.59 -2.78 1.59
C THR A 68 13.02 -3.14 2.01
N GLU A 69 13.88 -3.48 1.06
CA GLU A 69 15.28 -3.82 1.29
C GLU A 69 16.24 -2.62 1.13
N ALA A 70 15.74 -1.49 0.61
CA ALA A 70 16.56 -0.33 0.31
C ALA A 70 16.98 0.44 1.58
N THR A 71 18.25 0.85 1.63
CA THR A 71 18.71 1.87 2.56
C THR A 71 18.28 3.24 2.04
N LEU A 72 17.26 3.82 2.68
CA LEU A 72 16.69 5.11 2.30
C LEU A 72 17.39 6.26 3.03
N GLU A 73 17.61 7.36 2.33
CA GLU A 73 17.96 8.63 2.97
C GLU A 73 16.86 9.07 3.94
N ARG A 74 17.23 9.79 5.01
CA ARG A 74 16.32 10.16 6.09
C ARG A 74 15.02 10.82 5.60
N GLN A 75 15.12 11.72 4.62
CA GLN A 75 13.96 12.44 4.10
C GLN A 75 13.01 11.51 3.33
N ALA A 76 13.56 10.63 2.48
CA ALA A 76 12.78 9.64 1.75
C ALA A 76 12.13 8.63 2.71
N ALA A 77 12.85 8.17 3.72
CA ALA A 77 12.32 7.28 4.76
C ALA A 77 11.13 7.91 5.48
N ALA A 78 11.23 9.17 5.90
CA ALA A 78 10.13 9.88 6.57
C ALA A 78 8.91 10.08 5.67
N LEU A 79 9.12 10.36 4.38
CA LEU A 79 8.04 10.48 3.40
C LEU A 79 7.30 9.14 3.23
N LEU A 80 8.05 8.05 3.09
CA LEU A 80 7.50 6.73 2.79
C LEU A 80 7.01 5.97 4.03
N GLN A 81 7.37 6.43 5.23
CA GLN A 81 7.06 5.76 6.50
C GLN A 81 5.59 5.34 6.63
N PRO A 82 4.56 6.20 6.42
CA PRO A 82 3.16 5.80 6.59
C PRO A 82 2.73 4.68 5.63
N TYR A 83 3.27 4.68 4.40
CA TYR A 83 3.03 3.62 3.43
C TYR A 83 3.73 2.32 3.84
N LEU A 84 5.02 2.38 4.21
CA LEU A 84 5.78 1.20 4.60
C LEU A 84 5.28 0.59 5.90
N GLU A 85 4.76 1.38 6.84
CA GLU A 85 4.09 0.89 8.05
C GLU A 85 2.82 0.10 7.72
N ALA A 86 2.00 0.58 6.77
CA ALA A 86 0.83 -0.16 6.31
C ALA A 86 1.21 -1.50 5.65
N VAL A 87 2.31 -1.54 4.88
CA VAL A 87 2.86 -2.78 4.30
C VAL A 87 3.35 -3.74 5.40
N ARG A 88 4.14 -3.25 6.37
CA ARG A 88 4.62 -4.05 7.49
C ARG A 88 3.49 -4.59 8.36
N ALA A 89 2.41 -3.83 8.55
CA ALA A 89 1.24 -4.26 9.30
C ALA A 89 0.52 -5.46 8.68
N GLN A 90 0.75 -5.75 7.38
CA GLN A 90 0.26 -6.97 6.73
C GLN A 90 1.25 -8.15 6.79
N ASN A 91 2.45 -7.94 7.34
CA ASN A 91 3.52 -8.93 7.42
C ASN A 91 4.14 -8.93 8.84
N PRO A 92 3.35 -9.24 9.90
CA PRO A 92 3.79 -9.12 11.29
C PRO A 92 4.95 -10.06 11.66
N ASP A 93 5.05 -11.20 10.98
CA ASP A 93 6.09 -12.20 11.19
C ASP A 93 7.41 -11.88 10.45
N GLY A 94 7.45 -10.72 9.78
CA GLY A 94 8.57 -10.30 8.94
C GLY A 94 8.45 -10.79 7.49
N GLY A 95 9.44 -10.44 6.67
CA GLY A 95 9.41 -10.71 5.24
C GLY A 95 8.33 -9.91 4.50
N LEU A 96 8.01 -10.37 3.29
CA LEU A 96 7.06 -9.73 2.39
C LEU A 96 6.25 -10.79 1.65
N GLU A 97 5.21 -11.30 2.31
CA GLU A 97 4.29 -12.31 1.77
C GLU A 97 2.98 -11.67 1.26
N HIS A 98 2.55 -10.60 1.92
CA HIS A 98 1.29 -9.92 1.59
C HIS A 98 1.52 -8.47 1.21
N TYR A 99 0.84 -8.03 0.15
CA TYR A 99 0.79 -6.64 -0.26
C TYR A 99 -0.58 -6.03 -0.02
N PRO A 100 -0.70 -4.94 0.77
CA PRO A 100 -1.96 -4.21 0.89
C PRO A 100 -2.22 -3.36 -0.36
N GLY A 101 -3.40 -3.50 -0.94
CA GLY A 101 -3.95 -2.52 -1.87
C GLY A 101 -4.44 -1.26 -1.18
N SER A 102 -4.89 -0.28 -1.96
CA SER A 102 -5.37 1.02 -1.49
C SER A 102 -6.39 0.95 -0.34
N PRO A 103 -7.37 0.02 -0.28
CA PRO A 103 -8.33 0.00 0.82
C PRO A 103 -7.68 -0.33 2.17
N LEU A 104 -6.71 -1.24 2.21
CA LEU A 104 -6.04 -1.62 3.45
C LEU A 104 -5.01 -0.57 3.89
N ILE A 105 -4.33 0.06 2.93
CA ILE A 105 -3.44 1.20 3.22
C ILE A 105 -4.25 2.35 3.82
N VAL A 106 -5.37 2.72 3.19
CA VAL A 106 -6.24 3.78 3.71
C VAL A 106 -6.78 3.38 5.08
N ARG A 107 -7.31 2.16 5.23
CA ARG A 107 -7.86 1.67 6.49
C ARG A 107 -6.84 1.74 7.64
N HIS A 108 -5.57 1.41 7.38
CA HIS A 108 -4.50 1.49 8.36
C HIS A 108 -4.25 2.94 8.83
N LEU A 109 -4.40 3.92 7.93
CA LEU A 109 -4.08 5.32 8.18
C LEU A 109 -5.24 6.17 8.72
N LEU A 110 -6.50 5.75 8.48
CA LEU A 110 -7.68 6.49 8.90
C LEU A 110 -7.80 6.58 10.44
N ARG A 111 -8.35 7.71 10.92
CA ARG A 111 -8.78 7.85 12.32
C ARG A 111 -10.20 7.29 12.46
N ASN A 112 -10.63 7.04 13.70
CA ASN A 112 -11.97 6.50 13.99
C ASN A 112 -13.14 7.33 13.41
N GLN A 113 -12.95 8.65 13.25
CA GLN A 113 -13.99 9.55 12.73
C GLN A 113 -14.03 9.62 11.19
N ASP A 114 -12.99 9.15 10.51
CA ASP A 114 -12.90 9.17 9.06
C ASP A 114 -13.65 7.97 8.45
N ARG A 115 -13.99 8.05 7.16
CA ARG A 115 -14.75 6.98 6.47
C ARG A 115 -14.06 6.51 5.19
N LEU A 116 -14.17 5.21 4.92
CA LEU A 116 -13.76 4.58 3.66
C LEU A 116 -15.00 3.96 2.99
N THR A 117 -15.12 4.09 1.68
CA THR A 117 -16.19 3.47 0.87
C THR A 117 -15.66 3.02 -0.47
#